data_AF-A0A7S1R3V6-F1
#
_entry.id   AF-A0A7S1R3V6-F1
#
_cell.length_a   1.000
_cell.length_b   1.000
_cell.length_c   1.000
_cell.angle_alpha   90.00
_cell.angle_beta   90.00
_cell.angle_gamma   90.00
#
_symmetry.space_group_name_H-M   'P 1'
#
loop_
_entity.id
_entity.type
_entity.pdbx_description
1 polymer ?
#
loop_
_entity_poly.entity_id
_entity_poly.type
_entity_poly.pdbx_seq_one_letter_code
_entity_poly.pdbx_strand_id
1 'polypeptide(L)'
;SQCSRCCRCFLAWVLAVITYSVVVPILLVLKAVSTLLIDVPRSILVKLCDKRHALRTPMRAEDAFMFMETSTNRCNIVACIELDGPPLELPALAALVDRTLVSKPRDQPSGGTAASLIKPKWPRFQQKPARVWGSWFWEDCGDSFDLSSHVREETGISDEKDLAGLLARLQSEMMDFNKPAWDVILARPGSRAGGSTVIFRLHHSMGDGINLVRVIMEAFDAPESAAPPAVGYRSKRTGPLGKVLQIGSHVLYAPLLAAEQLLVARDQNPLKPGTLVGQKRAALAPDVDLQRIKGIAAAHETTVSA
;
A
#
# COMPACT_ATOMS: atom_id res chain seq x y z
N SER A 1 -36.63 -6.82 -27.78
CA SER A 1 -35.21 -6.79 -27.32
C SER A 1 -34.30 -5.91 -28.19
N GLN A 2 -34.60 -5.69 -29.48
CA GLN A 2 -33.77 -4.89 -30.40
C GLN A 2 -33.99 -3.36 -30.25
N CYS A 3 -35.24 -2.93 -30.08
CA CYS A 3 -35.60 -1.52 -29.86
C CYS A 3 -34.98 -0.93 -28.58
N SER A 4 -34.90 -1.69 -27.49
CA SER A 4 -34.25 -1.24 -26.24
C SER A 4 -32.72 -1.13 -26.34
N ARG A 5 -32.09 -1.81 -27.31
CA ARG A 5 -30.66 -1.67 -27.59
C ARG A 5 -30.41 -0.41 -28.41
N CYS A 6 -31.21 -0.16 -29.44
CA CYS A 6 -31.11 1.07 -30.24
C CYS A 6 -31.33 2.33 -29.40
N CYS A 7 -32.30 2.34 -28.49
CA CYS A 7 -32.55 3.48 -27.62
C CYS A 7 -31.39 3.74 -26.64
N ARG A 8 -30.75 2.68 -26.13
CA ARG A 8 -29.54 2.79 -25.30
C ARG A 8 -28.34 3.30 -26.10
N CYS A 9 -28.15 2.82 -27.33
CA CYS A 9 -27.08 3.32 -28.22
C CYS A 9 -27.27 4.80 -28.55
N PHE A 10 -28.50 5.24 -28.82
CA PHE A 10 -28.79 6.64 -29.10
C PHE A 10 -28.57 7.53 -27.88
N LEU A 11 -29.05 7.12 -26.70
CA LEU A 11 -28.81 7.85 -25.46
C LEU A 11 -27.31 7.93 -25.12
N ALA A 12 -26.57 6.83 -25.30
CA ALA A 12 -25.13 6.80 -25.13
C ALA A 12 -24.41 7.76 -26.10
N TRP A 13 -24.86 7.83 -27.35
CA TRP A 13 -24.32 8.75 -28.34
C TRP A 13 -24.58 10.21 -27.98
N VAL A 14 -25.81 10.56 -27.57
CA VAL A 14 -26.16 11.93 -27.12
C VAL A 14 -25.35 12.33 -25.88
N LEU A 15 -25.26 11.45 -24.88
CA LEU A 15 -24.46 11.69 -23.68
C LEU A 15 -22.98 11.85 -23.99
N ALA A 16 -22.45 11.04 -24.93
CA ALA A 16 -21.10 11.21 -25.43
C ALA A 16 -20.95 12.60 -26.05
N VAL A 17 -21.77 12.98 -27.04
CA VAL A 17 -21.68 14.29 -27.71
C VAL A 17 -21.71 15.45 -26.71
N ILE A 18 -22.63 15.45 -25.74
CA ILE A 18 -22.68 16.50 -24.70
C ILE A 18 -21.41 16.50 -23.84
N THR A 19 -20.96 15.34 -23.39
CA THR A 19 -19.73 15.22 -22.60
C THR A 19 -18.54 15.75 -23.38
N TYR A 20 -18.47 15.47 -24.68
CA TYR A 20 -17.34 15.82 -25.53
C TYR A 20 -17.31 17.25 -26.01
N SER A 21 -18.46 17.80 -26.39
CA SER A 21 -18.53 19.14 -26.95
C SER A 21 -18.63 20.22 -25.88
N VAL A 22 -19.03 19.86 -24.66
CA VAL A 22 -19.26 20.82 -23.58
C VAL A 22 -18.43 20.50 -22.34
N VAL A 23 -18.58 19.31 -21.78
CA VAL A 23 -17.96 18.98 -20.47
C VAL A 23 -16.44 18.87 -20.56
N VAL A 24 -15.91 18.15 -21.55
CA VAL A 24 -14.46 17.95 -21.73
C VAL A 24 -13.72 19.27 -21.98
N PRO A 25 -14.17 20.17 -22.89
CA PRO A 25 -13.55 21.48 -23.07
C PRO A 25 -13.53 22.30 -21.79
N ILE A 26 -14.64 22.32 -21.04
CA ILE A 26 -14.70 23.02 -19.75
C ILE A 26 -13.70 22.42 -18.75
N LEU A 27 -13.65 21.08 -18.62
CA LEU A 27 -12.70 20.41 -17.74
C LEU A 27 -11.25 20.63 -18.15
N LEU A 28 -10.95 20.69 -19.46
CA LEU A 28 -9.62 20.98 -19.98
C LEU A 28 -9.21 22.43 -19.66
N VAL A 29 -10.12 23.39 -19.81
CA VAL A 29 -9.89 24.79 -19.42
C VAL A 29 -9.68 24.89 -17.92
N LEU A 30 -10.54 24.27 -17.10
CA LEU A 30 -10.39 24.24 -15.64
C LEU A 30 -9.07 23.58 -15.21
N LYS A 31 -8.67 22.48 -15.86
CA LYS A 31 -7.39 21.83 -15.58
C LYS A 31 -6.21 22.71 -16.00
N ALA A 32 -6.28 23.38 -17.15
CA ALA A 32 -5.24 24.30 -17.61
C ALA A 32 -5.09 25.49 -16.64
N VAL A 33 -6.20 26.11 -16.23
CA VAL A 33 -6.24 27.18 -15.23
C VAL A 33 -5.69 26.70 -13.89
N SER A 34 -6.17 25.56 -13.38
CA SER A 34 -5.64 24.95 -12.14
C SER A 34 -4.15 24.65 -12.24
N THR A 35 -3.68 24.19 -13.40
CA THR A 35 -2.26 23.87 -13.59
C THR A 35 -1.41 25.13 -13.57
N LEU A 36 -1.85 26.18 -14.26
CA LEU A 36 -1.14 27.46 -14.34
C LEU A 36 -1.14 28.22 -13.01
N LEU A 37 -2.29 28.28 -12.33
CA LEU A 37 -2.47 29.08 -11.12
C LEU A 37 -2.05 28.35 -9.83
N ILE A 38 -2.14 27.02 -9.80
CA ILE A 38 -1.90 26.22 -8.59
C ILE A 38 -0.69 25.31 -8.79
N ASP A 39 -0.72 24.41 -9.76
CA ASP A 39 0.29 23.34 -9.88
C ASP A 39 1.69 23.88 -10.23
N VAL A 40 1.79 24.87 -11.13
CA VAL A 40 3.08 25.47 -11.55
C VAL A 40 3.72 26.29 -10.43
N PRO A 41 3.05 27.28 -9.80
CA PRO A 41 3.61 28.01 -8.67
C PRO A 41 3.98 27.08 -7.51
N ARG A 42 3.13 26.09 -7.21
CA ARG A 42 3.42 25.05 -6.21
C ARG A 42 4.66 24.26 -6.57
N SER A 43 4.81 23.79 -7.81
CA SER A 43 5.99 23.03 -8.23
C SER A 43 7.27 23.86 -8.16
N ILE A 44 7.19 25.16 -8.51
CA ILE A 44 8.33 26.08 -8.41
C ILE A 44 8.70 26.30 -6.94
N LEU A 45 7.72 26.59 -6.08
CA LEU A 45 7.93 26.78 -4.64
C LEU A 45 8.56 25.53 -4.01
N VAL A 46 8.01 24.35 -4.32
CA VAL A 46 8.54 23.07 -3.84
C VAL A 46 9.99 22.89 -4.28
N LYS A 47 10.32 23.10 -5.56
CA LYS A 47 11.71 22.99 -6.05
C LYS A 47 12.66 24.00 -5.41
N LEU A 48 12.20 25.23 -5.13
CA LEU A 48 13.01 26.26 -4.48
C LEU A 48 13.28 25.93 -3.01
N CYS A 49 12.30 25.37 -2.32
CA CYS A 49 12.47 24.98 -0.92
C CYS A 49 13.14 23.62 -0.74
N ASP A 50 12.99 22.69 -1.68
CA ASP A 50 13.67 21.39 -1.70
C ASP A 50 15.20 21.59 -1.81
N LYS A 51 15.66 22.61 -2.55
CA LYS A 51 17.08 23.03 -2.55
C LYS A 51 17.61 23.47 -1.17
N ARG A 52 16.74 23.82 -0.22
CA ARG A 52 17.11 24.15 1.17
C ARG A 52 16.81 23.02 2.17
N HIS A 53 16.01 22.03 1.77
CA HIS A 53 15.53 20.93 2.62
C HIS A 53 15.49 19.61 1.83
N ALA A 54 16.66 19.04 1.52
CA ALA A 54 16.85 17.79 0.75
C ALA A 54 16.24 16.51 1.38
N LEU A 55 15.36 16.66 2.38
CA LEU A 55 14.77 15.61 3.20
C LEU A 55 13.32 15.30 2.83
N ARG A 56 12.73 15.94 1.81
CA ARG A 56 11.30 15.79 1.49
C ARG A 56 11.06 15.24 0.08
N THR A 57 10.19 14.23 -0.02
CA THR A 57 9.76 13.65 -1.30
C THR A 57 8.24 13.83 -1.45
N PRO A 58 7.72 14.40 -2.55
CA PRO A 58 6.28 14.56 -2.73
C PRO A 58 5.55 13.21 -2.69
N MET A 59 4.40 13.18 -2.02
CA MET A 59 3.53 11.99 -2.03
C MET A 59 2.93 11.77 -3.41
N ARG A 60 2.90 10.52 -3.85
CA ARG A 60 2.26 10.09 -5.10
C ARG A 60 0.78 9.81 -4.86
N ALA A 61 0.02 9.67 -5.95
CA ALA A 61 -1.39 9.28 -5.85
C ALA A 61 -1.58 7.90 -5.19
N GLU A 62 -0.61 6.99 -5.34
CA GLU A 62 -0.60 5.69 -4.63
C GLU A 62 -0.45 5.84 -3.11
N ASP A 63 0.12 6.94 -2.61
CA ASP A 63 0.24 7.21 -1.18
C ASP A 63 -1.08 7.76 -0.57
N ALA A 64 -2.09 8.02 -1.41
CA ALA A 64 -3.36 8.67 -1.02
C ALA A 64 -4.25 7.81 -0.10
N PHE A 65 -3.88 6.56 0.20
CA PHE A 65 -4.59 5.72 1.17
C PHE A 65 -4.77 6.39 2.53
N MET A 66 -3.87 7.29 2.92
CA MET A 66 -4.00 8.10 4.13
C MET A 66 -5.28 8.95 4.15
N PHE A 67 -5.79 9.36 2.98
CA PHE A 67 -7.03 10.14 2.86
C PHE A 67 -8.28 9.26 2.80
N MET A 68 -8.12 7.95 2.65
CA MET A 68 -9.22 6.98 2.70
C MET A 68 -9.40 6.42 4.11
N GLU A 69 -8.47 6.71 5.03
CA GLU A 69 -8.57 6.29 6.41
C GLU A 69 -9.67 7.08 7.14
N THR A 70 -10.54 6.36 7.85
CA THR A 70 -11.56 6.95 8.72
C THR A 70 -11.58 6.22 10.06
N SER A 71 -12.33 6.75 11.04
CA SER A 71 -12.54 6.05 12.32
C SER A 71 -13.16 4.66 12.16
N THR A 72 -13.87 4.41 11.05
CA THR A 72 -14.54 3.14 10.76
C THR A 72 -13.81 2.26 9.75
N ASN A 73 -12.79 2.81 9.06
CA ASN A 73 -12.00 2.11 8.07
C ASN A 73 -10.52 2.47 8.23
N ARG A 74 -9.78 1.60 8.93
CA ARG A 74 -8.33 1.73 9.08
C ARG A 74 -7.59 1.09 7.93
N CYS A 75 -6.64 1.81 7.35
CA CYS A 75 -5.80 1.33 6.25
C CYS A 75 -4.52 0.65 6.76
N ASN A 76 -4.63 -0.11 7.85
CA ASN A 76 -3.51 -0.88 8.39
C ASN A 76 -3.40 -2.23 7.66
N ILE A 77 -2.19 -2.57 7.24
CA ILE A 77 -1.77 -3.91 6.84
C ILE A 77 -1.15 -4.55 8.08
N VAL A 78 -1.63 -5.73 8.46
CA VAL A 78 -1.08 -6.52 9.56
C VAL A 78 -0.72 -7.89 9.02
N ALA A 79 0.55 -8.27 9.17
CA ALA A 79 1.07 -9.58 8.80
C ALA A 79 1.63 -10.28 10.04
N CYS A 80 1.24 -11.53 10.25
CA CYS A 80 1.72 -12.36 11.36
C CYS A 80 2.62 -13.44 10.76
N ILE A 81 3.81 -13.61 11.34
CA ILE A 81 4.80 -14.60 10.92
C ILE A 81 5.17 -15.42 12.15
N GLU A 82 5.00 -16.73 12.04
CA GLU A 82 5.52 -17.68 13.02
C GLU A 82 6.88 -18.17 12.54
N LEU A 83 7.88 -18.04 13.41
CA LEU A 83 9.25 -18.46 13.16
C LEU A 83 9.53 -19.74 13.95
N ASP A 84 10.02 -20.75 13.25
CA ASP A 84 10.59 -21.94 13.86
C ASP A 84 11.98 -21.65 14.43
N GLY A 85 12.38 -22.38 15.49
CA GLY A 85 13.71 -22.27 16.09
C GLY A 85 13.67 -21.74 17.52
N PRO A 86 14.83 -21.36 18.11
CA PRO A 86 14.87 -20.90 19.49
C PRO A 86 14.10 -19.57 19.66
N PRO A 87 13.60 -19.28 20.88
CA PRO A 87 12.92 -18.02 21.17
C PRO A 87 13.76 -16.81 20.74
N LEU A 88 13.18 -15.97 19.89
CA LEU A 88 13.79 -14.75 19.40
C LEU A 88 13.68 -13.69 20.49
N GLU A 89 14.83 -13.10 20.83
CA GLU A 89 14.88 -12.00 21.79
C GLU A 89 14.65 -10.65 21.11
N LEU A 90 14.01 -9.70 21.80
CA LEU A 90 13.69 -8.38 21.26
C LEU A 90 14.91 -7.63 20.68
N PRO A 91 16.11 -7.64 21.31
CA PRO A 91 17.30 -7.02 20.72
C PRO A 91 17.76 -7.68 19.41
N ALA A 92 17.59 -9.00 19.29
CA ALA A 92 17.94 -9.73 18.07
C ALA A 92 16.97 -9.38 16.92
N LEU A 93 15.67 -9.26 17.23
CA LEU A 93 14.67 -8.77 16.28
C LEU A 93 14.96 -7.32 15.87
N ALA A 94 15.30 -6.44 16.80
CA ALA A 94 15.65 -5.06 16.49
C ALA A 94 16.88 -4.98 15.56
N ALA A 95 17.93 -5.76 15.81
CA ALA A 95 19.11 -5.83 14.95
C ALA A 95 18.78 -6.39 13.55
N LEU A 96 17.85 -7.36 13.46
CA LEU A 96 17.34 -7.90 12.19
C LEU A 96 16.59 -6.83 11.39
N VAL A 97 15.70 -6.09 12.04
CA VAL A 97 14.93 -5.01 11.42
C VAL A 97 15.87 -3.89 10.96
N ASP A 98 16.83 -3.50 11.81
CA ASP A 98 17.81 -2.48 11.46
C ASP A 98 18.58 -2.85 10.19
N ARG A 99 19.22 -4.04 10.16
CA ARG A 99 20.07 -4.44 9.03
C ARG A 99 19.31 -4.60 7.71
N THR A 100 18.01 -4.89 7.75
CA THR A 100 17.21 -5.22 6.55
C THR A 100 16.37 -4.05 6.05
N LEU A 101 15.79 -3.25 6.95
CA LEU A 101 14.83 -2.20 6.62
C LEU A 101 15.39 -0.78 6.77
N VAL A 102 16.36 -0.57 7.67
CA VAL A 102 16.81 0.77 8.08
C VAL A 102 18.23 1.07 7.56
N SER A 103 19.19 0.24 7.94
CA SER A 103 20.61 0.42 7.65
C SER A 103 20.94 0.38 6.16
N LYS A 104 22.02 1.07 5.80
CA LYS A 104 22.51 1.11 4.41
C LYS A 104 23.21 -0.21 4.04
N PRO A 105 23.11 -0.68 2.78
CA PRO A 105 23.85 -1.86 2.33
C PRO A 105 25.36 -1.68 2.55
N ARG A 106 26.04 -2.67 3.13
CA ARG A 106 27.44 -2.59 3.55
C ARG A 106 28.46 -2.68 2.40
N ASP A 107 28.04 -3.17 1.23
CA ASP A 107 28.95 -3.67 0.18
C ASP A 107 29.14 -2.73 -1.03
N GLN A 108 28.83 -1.43 -0.94
CA GLN A 108 29.19 -0.48 -2.01
C GLN A 108 30.55 0.17 -1.74
N PRO A 109 31.55 0.03 -2.63
CA PRO A 109 32.88 0.57 -2.41
C PRO A 109 32.81 2.10 -2.31
N SER A 110 33.11 2.59 -1.11
CA SER A 110 33.29 3.99 -0.76
C SER A 110 34.58 4.52 -1.41
N GLY A 111 34.54 4.73 -2.72
CA GLY A 111 35.59 5.36 -3.51
C GLY A 111 35.03 6.58 -4.25
N GLY A 112 34.94 7.71 -3.56
CA GLY A 112 34.56 8.99 -4.16
C GLY A 112 34.05 9.99 -3.13
N THR A 113 34.51 11.23 -3.22
CA THR A 113 34.26 12.40 -2.35
C THR A 113 32.81 12.91 -2.36
N ALA A 114 31.83 12.00 -2.40
CA ALA A 114 30.39 12.27 -2.34
C ALA A 114 29.70 11.44 -1.24
N ALA A 115 30.27 11.45 -0.03
CA ALA A 115 29.74 10.72 1.14
C ALA A 115 28.32 11.16 1.60
N SER A 116 27.65 12.06 0.88
CA SER A 116 26.37 12.67 1.26
C SER A 116 25.12 12.07 0.60
N LEU A 117 25.24 11.17 -0.38
CA LEU A 117 24.07 10.76 -1.21
C LEU A 117 23.80 9.26 -1.33
N ILE A 118 24.26 8.44 -0.38
CA ILE A 118 23.86 7.02 -0.33
C ILE A 118 22.50 6.92 0.38
N LYS A 119 21.44 6.65 -0.40
CA LYS A 119 20.06 6.46 0.09
C LYS A 119 19.85 5.04 0.64
N PRO A 120 19.07 4.86 1.72
CA PRO A 120 18.71 3.52 2.23
C PRO A 120 17.95 2.71 1.18
N LYS A 121 18.03 1.36 1.26
CA LYS A 121 17.33 0.44 0.35
C LYS A 121 15.81 0.70 0.35
N TRP A 122 15.26 1.01 1.53
CA TRP A 122 13.84 1.28 1.73
C TRP A 122 13.61 2.62 2.47
N PRO A 123 13.67 3.78 1.77
CA PRO A 123 13.58 5.10 2.42
C PRO A 123 12.32 5.36 3.23
N ARG A 124 11.20 4.69 2.89
CA ARG A 124 9.91 4.88 3.57
C ARG A 124 9.93 4.48 5.05
N PHE A 125 10.80 3.55 5.46
CA PHE A 125 10.88 3.13 6.86
C PHE A 125 11.48 4.21 7.79
N GLN A 126 12.12 5.23 7.24
CA GLN A 126 12.66 6.38 7.98
C GLN A 126 11.95 7.69 7.60
N GLN A 127 10.79 7.61 6.92
CA GLN A 127 10.04 8.77 6.49
C GLN A 127 8.66 8.82 7.12
N LYS A 128 8.23 10.02 7.48
CA LYS A 128 6.89 10.30 7.99
C LYS A 128 6.09 11.20 7.05
N PRO A 129 4.75 11.13 7.07
CA PRO A 129 3.93 12.08 6.36
C PRO A 129 4.03 13.49 6.96
N ALA A 130 4.23 14.49 6.13
CA ALA A 130 4.26 15.88 6.53
C ALA A 130 3.42 16.73 5.58
N ARG A 131 2.62 17.65 6.13
CA ARG A 131 1.85 18.62 5.35
C ARG A 131 2.58 19.95 5.30
N VAL A 132 3.07 20.31 4.12
CA VAL A 132 3.83 21.55 3.88
C VAL A 132 3.17 22.31 2.72
N TRP A 133 2.87 23.60 2.90
CA TRP A 133 2.18 24.44 1.90
C TRP A 133 0.94 23.79 1.27
N GLY A 134 0.06 23.23 2.11
CA GLY A 134 -1.19 22.58 1.65
C GLY A 134 -0.98 21.29 0.85
N SER A 135 0.24 20.74 0.87
CA SER A 135 0.68 19.60 0.08
C SER A 135 1.26 18.53 0.99
N TRP A 136 1.15 17.27 0.59
CA TRP A 136 1.69 16.16 1.37
C TRP A 136 3.04 15.70 0.82
N PHE A 137 3.98 15.52 1.73
CA PHE A 137 5.33 15.03 1.48
C PHE A 137 5.65 13.89 2.44
N TRP A 138 6.56 13.04 2.01
CA TRP A 138 7.34 12.19 2.88
C TRP A 138 8.55 12.97 3.35
N GLU A 139 8.68 13.17 4.65
CA GLU A 139 9.79 13.85 5.30
C GLU A 139 10.69 12.81 5.98
N ASP A 140 11.97 12.85 5.67
CA ASP A 140 13.00 12.03 6.31
C ASP A 140 13.18 12.47 7.77
N CYS A 141 13.12 11.49 8.68
CA CYS A 141 13.28 11.72 10.11
C CYS A 141 14.74 12.05 10.48
N GLY A 142 15.74 11.63 9.69
CA GLY A 142 17.15 11.82 10.00
C GLY A 142 17.50 11.35 11.42
N ASP A 143 18.19 12.19 12.19
CA ASP A 143 18.61 11.89 13.56
C ASP A 143 17.46 11.73 14.57
N SER A 144 16.24 12.14 14.21
CA SER A 144 15.06 11.96 15.06
C SER A 144 14.41 10.57 14.93
N PHE A 145 14.90 9.73 14.01
CA PHE A 145 14.42 8.36 13.86
C PHE A 145 14.91 7.49 15.04
N ASP A 146 13.96 6.85 15.72
CA ASP A 146 14.24 5.94 16.83
C ASP A 146 13.60 4.57 16.58
N LEU A 147 14.44 3.58 16.28
CA LEU A 147 14.03 2.19 16.03
C LEU A 147 13.33 1.55 17.24
N SER A 148 13.70 1.92 18.47
CA SER A 148 13.13 1.34 19.68
C SER A 148 11.65 1.70 19.86
N SER A 149 11.21 2.81 19.24
CA SER A 149 9.80 3.21 19.19
C SER A 149 8.95 2.38 18.21
N HIS A 150 9.59 1.59 17.33
CA HIS A 150 8.95 0.78 16.31
C HIS A 150 9.01 -0.72 16.60
N VAL A 151 10.04 -1.20 17.30
CA VAL A 151 10.20 -2.62 17.65
C VAL A 151 9.86 -2.81 19.13
N ARG A 152 8.74 -3.49 19.39
CA ARG A 152 8.23 -3.70 20.76
C ARG A 152 7.87 -5.16 21.03
N GLU A 153 7.73 -5.49 22.30
CA GLU A 153 7.25 -6.80 22.75
C GLU A 153 5.82 -6.68 23.29
N GLU A 154 4.98 -7.67 23.00
CA GLU A 154 3.65 -7.83 23.58
C GLU A 154 3.59 -9.18 24.31
N THR A 155 3.22 -9.15 25.59
CA THR A 155 3.16 -10.35 26.44
C THR A 155 1.73 -10.79 26.70
N GLY A 156 1.56 -12.02 27.18
CA GLY A 156 0.24 -12.56 27.50
C GLY A 156 -0.50 -13.16 26.30
N ILE A 157 0.23 -13.49 25.23
CA ILE A 157 -0.33 -14.18 24.07
C ILE A 157 -0.14 -15.68 24.29
N SER A 158 -1.13 -16.32 24.90
CA SER A 158 -1.03 -17.71 25.37
C SER A 158 -1.66 -18.73 24.44
N ASP A 159 -2.62 -18.30 23.62
CA ASP A 159 -3.32 -19.14 22.66
C ASP A 159 -3.64 -18.40 21.35
N GLU A 160 -4.21 -19.12 20.38
CA GLU A 160 -4.65 -18.55 19.10
C GLU A 160 -5.71 -17.45 19.26
N LYS A 161 -6.53 -17.51 20.32
CA LYS A 161 -7.60 -16.54 20.56
C LYS A 161 -7.01 -15.20 21.01
N ASP A 162 -6.01 -15.23 21.88
CA ASP A 162 -5.25 -14.06 22.29
C ASP A 162 -4.53 -13.44 21.09
N LEU A 163 -3.89 -14.27 20.25
CA LEU A 163 -3.23 -13.82 19.03
C LEU A 163 -4.22 -13.18 18.06
N ALA A 164 -5.37 -13.81 17.81
CA ALA A 164 -6.43 -13.25 16.97
C ALA A 164 -6.96 -11.92 17.55
N GLY A 165 -7.09 -11.82 18.88
CA GLY A 165 -7.45 -10.58 19.57
C GLY A 165 -6.43 -9.47 19.35
N LEU A 166 -5.14 -9.77 19.47
CA LEU A 166 -4.05 -8.85 19.20
C LEU A 166 -4.05 -8.37 17.74
N LEU A 167 -4.17 -9.30 16.78
CA LEU A 167 -4.22 -8.97 15.35
C LEU A 167 -5.43 -8.08 15.04
N ALA A 168 -6.60 -8.40 15.59
CA ALA A 168 -7.82 -7.60 15.44
C ALA A 168 -7.64 -6.18 16.00
N ARG A 169 -7.02 -6.05 17.17
CA ARG A 169 -6.70 -4.76 17.81
C ARG A 169 -5.77 -3.93 16.93
N LEU A 170 -4.63 -4.50 16.52
CA LEU A 170 -3.64 -3.82 15.67
C LEU A 170 -4.23 -3.36 14.33
N GLN A 171 -5.17 -4.12 13.76
CA GLN A 171 -5.82 -3.78 12.50
C GLN A 171 -6.88 -2.67 12.64
N SER A 172 -7.35 -2.41 13.87
CA SER A 172 -8.42 -1.46 14.21
C SER A 172 -7.91 -0.15 14.83
N GLU A 173 -6.72 -0.15 15.40
CA GLU A 173 -6.10 1.04 15.99
C GLU A 173 -5.61 2.02 14.92
N MET A 174 -5.59 3.31 15.25
CA MET A 174 -4.93 4.32 14.41
C MET A 174 -3.41 4.21 14.55
N MET A 175 -2.66 4.50 13.49
CA MET A 175 -1.21 4.66 13.57
C MET A 175 -0.84 6.10 13.90
N ASP A 176 0.29 6.26 14.61
CA ASP A 176 0.86 7.58 14.86
C ASP A 176 1.63 8.06 13.63
N PHE A 177 1.10 9.08 12.97
CA PHE A 177 1.69 9.68 11.77
C PHE A 177 2.79 10.71 12.07
N ASN A 178 3.14 10.96 13.34
CA ASN A 178 4.29 11.78 13.71
C ASN A 178 5.62 11.03 13.59
N LYS A 179 5.57 9.72 13.44
CA LYS A 179 6.69 8.82 13.16
C LYS A 179 6.42 8.04 11.86
N PRO A 180 7.42 7.33 11.29
CA PRO A 180 7.18 6.41 10.17
C PRO A 180 6.05 5.42 10.51
N ALA A 181 5.10 5.23 9.59
CA ALA A 181 3.85 4.55 9.90
C ALA A 181 3.96 3.02 9.85
N TRP A 182 4.78 2.46 10.74
CA TRP A 182 4.96 1.01 10.93
C TRP A 182 5.40 0.66 12.34
N ASP A 183 5.15 -0.58 12.75
CA ASP A 183 5.67 -1.19 13.97
C ASP A 183 5.94 -2.69 13.71
N VAL A 184 6.90 -3.25 14.45
CA VAL A 184 7.16 -4.69 14.54
C VAL A 184 6.96 -5.11 15.98
N ILE A 185 6.13 -6.12 16.20
CA ILE A 185 5.73 -6.60 17.51
C ILE A 185 6.18 -8.05 17.66
N LEU A 186 6.98 -8.33 18.68
CA LEU A 186 7.28 -9.70 19.11
C LEU A 186 6.21 -10.14 20.11
N ALA A 187 5.40 -11.14 19.77
CA ALA A 187 4.40 -11.69 20.66
C ALA A 187 4.98 -12.85 21.49
N ARG A 188 4.82 -12.78 22.83
CA ARG A 188 5.31 -13.81 23.76
C ARG A 188 4.19 -14.39 24.65
N PRO A 189 4.24 -15.71 24.96
CA PRO A 189 5.17 -16.74 24.43
C PRO A 189 4.95 -17.10 22.95
N GLY A 190 3.91 -16.56 22.31
CA GLY A 190 3.52 -16.91 20.94
C GLY A 190 2.45 -18.02 20.94
N SER A 191 1.83 -18.24 19.79
CA SER A 191 0.76 -19.25 19.59
C SER A 191 1.28 -20.69 19.56
N ARG A 192 2.55 -20.90 19.24
CA ARG A 192 3.15 -22.22 19.04
C ARG A 192 4.26 -22.50 20.04
N ALA A 193 4.23 -23.69 20.65
CA ALA A 193 5.21 -24.09 21.65
C ALA A 193 6.63 -24.14 21.07
N GLY A 194 7.50 -23.25 21.55
CA GLY A 194 8.93 -23.24 21.26
C GLY A 194 9.37 -22.34 20.11
N GLY A 195 8.47 -21.74 19.34
CA GLY A 195 8.78 -20.78 18.25
C GLY A 195 8.68 -19.32 18.68
N SER A 196 8.73 -18.39 17.72
CA SER A 196 8.51 -16.95 17.95
C SER A 196 7.48 -16.39 16.99
N THR A 197 6.53 -15.61 17.50
CA THR A 197 5.51 -14.94 16.68
C THR A 197 5.89 -13.48 16.49
N VAL A 198 6.15 -13.07 15.25
CA VAL A 198 6.48 -11.69 14.89
C VAL A 198 5.34 -11.10 14.06
N ILE A 199 4.85 -9.93 14.46
CA ILE A 199 3.74 -9.25 13.82
C ILE A 199 4.25 -7.93 13.23
N PHE A 200 4.04 -7.76 11.94
CA PHE A 200 4.29 -6.53 11.21
C PHE A 200 3.00 -5.75 11.08
N ARG A 201 3.00 -4.50 11.52
CA ARG A 201 1.90 -3.56 11.30
C ARG A 201 2.41 -2.39 10.51
N LEU A 202 1.83 -2.11 9.35
CA LEU A 202 2.25 -1.03 8.47
C LEU A 202 1.05 -0.30 7.87
N HIS A 203 1.17 0.99 7.66
CA HIS A 203 0.12 1.76 7.00
C HIS A 203 0.20 1.56 5.48
N HIS A 204 -0.95 1.43 4.81
CA HIS A 204 -1.04 1.15 3.37
C HIS A 204 -0.39 2.24 2.50
N SER A 205 -0.22 3.45 3.01
CA SER A 205 0.51 4.52 2.31
C SER A 205 2.02 4.27 2.23
N MET A 206 2.59 3.35 3.01
CA MET A 206 4.03 3.05 2.93
C MET A 206 4.41 2.20 1.71
N GLY A 207 3.46 1.45 1.16
CA GLY A 207 3.68 0.60 0.01
C GLY A 207 2.45 -0.25 -0.33
N ASP A 208 2.38 -0.67 -1.58
CA ASP A 208 1.39 -1.64 -2.05
C ASP A 208 1.66 -3.01 -1.42
N GLY A 209 0.61 -3.69 -0.93
CA GLY A 209 0.71 -4.83 -0.02
C GLY A 209 1.59 -5.98 -0.51
N ILE A 210 1.71 -6.16 -1.83
CA ILE A 210 2.56 -7.18 -2.45
C ILE A 210 4.05 -6.85 -2.31
N ASN A 211 4.46 -5.59 -2.49
CA ASN A 211 5.85 -5.20 -2.28
C ASN A 211 6.21 -5.26 -0.79
N LEU A 212 5.22 -5.08 0.08
CA LEU A 212 5.44 -5.08 1.51
C LEU A 212 5.67 -6.48 2.07
N VAL A 213 4.89 -7.47 1.64
CA VAL A 213 5.14 -8.88 1.98
C VAL A 213 6.52 -9.31 1.47
N ARG A 214 6.92 -8.89 0.26
CA ARG A 214 8.28 -9.16 -0.26
C ARG A 214 9.38 -8.59 0.64
N VAL A 215 9.23 -7.34 1.07
CA VAL A 215 10.20 -6.67 1.97
C VAL A 215 10.30 -7.40 3.31
N ILE A 216 9.16 -7.83 3.86
CA ILE A 216 9.12 -8.57 5.12
C ILE A 216 9.76 -9.95 4.94
N MET A 217 9.46 -10.69 3.88
CA MET A 217 10.08 -12.00 3.60
C MET A 217 11.58 -11.88 3.35
N GLU A 218 12.04 -10.89 2.58
CA GLU A 218 13.48 -10.58 2.42
C GLU A 218 14.17 -10.23 3.75
N ALA A 219 13.41 -9.79 4.76
CA ALA A 219 13.96 -9.49 6.08
C ALA A 219 14.21 -10.76 6.91
N PHE A 220 13.47 -11.85 6.68
CA PHE A 220 13.60 -13.11 7.44
C PHE A 220 14.30 -14.23 6.69
N ASP A 221 14.16 -14.30 5.36
CA ASP A 221 14.82 -15.29 4.53
C ASP A 221 16.17 -14.76 4.01
N ALA A 222 17.25 -15.51 4.25
CA ALA A 222 18.49 -15.33 3.51
C ALA A 222 18.23 -15.57 2.01
N PRO A 223 18.89 -14.84 1.09
CA PRO A 223 18.50 -14.83 -0.31
C PRO A 223 18.85 -16.16 -0.98
N GLU A 224 17.93 -17.13 -0.95
CA GLU A 224 17.97 -18.23 -1.89
C GLU A 224 17.28 -17.79 -3.18
N SER A 225 18.04 -17.91 -4.26
CA SER A 225 17.82 -17.32 -5.58
C SER A 225 16.51 -17.76 -6.26
N ALA A 226 15.38 -17.21 -5.85
CA ALA A 226 14.15 -17.23 -6.62
C ALA A 226 13.46 -15.88 -6.50
N ALA A 227 13.59 -15.03 -7.53
CA ALA A 227 12.70 -13.89 -7.66
C ALA A 227 11.26 -14.45 -7.82
N PRO A 228 10.35 -14.22 -6.86
CA PRO A 228 8.99 -14.71 -6.99
C PRO A 228 8.31 -14.04 -8.20
N PRO A 229 7.34 -14.71 -8.83
CA PRO A 229 6.71 -14.21 -10.05
C PRO A 229 6.19 -12.78 -9.86
N ALA A 230 6.34 -11.96 -10.89
CA ALA A 230 5.84 -10.60 -10.89
C ALA A 230 4.30 -10.60 -10.86
N VAL A 231 3.73 -10.63 -9.66
CA VAL A 231 2.31 -10.38 -9.42
C VAL A 231 2.06 -8.87 -9.43
N GLY A 232 1.12 -8.46 -10.28
CA GLY A 232 0.81 -7.08 -10.61
C GLY A 232 0.56 -6.91 -12.10
N TYR A 233 -0.43 -6.12 -12.48
CA TYR A 233 -0.70 -5.81 -13.88
C TYR A 233 0.49 -5.05 -14.46
N ARG A 234 1.39 -5.75 -15.16
CA ARG A 234 2.46 -5.13 -15.94
C ARG A 234 1.78 -4.36 -17.07
N SER A 235 1.55 -3.06 -16.85
CA SER A 235 1.07 -2.16 -17.90
C SER A 235 1.99 -2.34 -19.09
N LYS A 236 1.47 -2.94 -20.18
CA LYS A 236 2.23 -3.07 -21.42
C LYS A 236 2.64 -1.65 -21.79
N ARG A 237 3.93 -1.42 -22.01
CA ARG A 237 4.43 -0.14 -22.54
C ARG A 237 3.75 0.11 -23.88
N THR A 238 2.65 0.85 -23.88
CA THR A 238 1.97 1.30 -25.08
C THR A 238 2.82 2.40 -25.71
N GLY A 239 3.17 2.24 -26.98
CA GLY A 239 3.84 3.28 -27.76
C GLY A 239 3.03 4.59 -27.79
N PRO A 240 3.61 5.69 -28.28
CA PRO A 240 2.94 7.00 -28.29
C PRO A 240 1.55 6.97 -28.94
N LEU A 241 1.40 6.25 -30.06
CA LEU A 241 0.10 6.04 -30.73
C LEU A 241 -0.88 5.22 -29.86
N GLY A 242 -0.38 4.20 -29.17
CA GLY A 242 -1.17 3.39 -28.24
C GLY A 242 -1.67 4.20 -27.04
N LYS A 243 -0.87 5.16 -26.54
CA LYS A 243 -1.31 6.09 -25.49
C LYS A 243 -2.42 7.02 -25.99
N VAL A 244 -2.30 7.57 -27.21
CA VAL A 244 -3.34 8.43 -27.79
C VAL A 244 -4.64 7.65 -27.99
N LEU A 245 -4.56 6.43 -28.53
CA LEU A 245 -5.73 5.55 -28.69
C LEU A 245 -6.35 5.13 -27.35
N GLN A 246 -5.52 4.85 -26.34
CA GLN A 246 -6.00 4.52 -25.00
C GLN A 246 -6.64 5.73 -24.33
N ILE A 247 -6.07 6.93 -24.46
CA ILE A 247 -6.71 8.16 -23.99
C ILE A 247 -8.04 8.33 -24.72
N GLY A 248 -8.06 8.25 -26.06
CA GLY A 248 -9.28 8.35 -26.85
C GLY A 248 -10.36 7.33 -26.43
N SER A 249 -9.99 6.09 -26.17
CA SER A 249 -10.92 5.05 -25.69
C SER A 249 -11.45 5.36 -24.29
N HIS A 250 -10.60 5.83 -23.38
CA HIS A 250 -11.03 6.20 -22.04
C HIS A 250 -11.95 7.42 -22.09
N VAL A 251 -11.66 8.43 -22.89
CA VAL A 251 -12.58 9.57 -23.01
C VAL A 251 -13.93 9.09 -23.60
N LEU A 252 -13.96 8.08 -24.49
CA LEU A 252 -15.19 7.60 -25.16
C LEU A 252 -16.05 6.76 -24.23
N TYR A 253 -15.43 5.86 -23.49
CA TYR A 253 -16.13 4.88 -22.68
C TYR A 253 -16.25 5.30 -21.21
N ALA A 254 -15.35 6.13 -20.67
CA ALA A 254 -15.39 6.50 -19.25
C ALA A 254 -16.66 7.25 -18.82
N PRO A 255 -17.24 8.19 -19.59
CA PRO A 255 -18.48 8.84 -19.20
C PRO A 255 -19.66 7.84 -19.14
N LEU A 256 -19.71 6.90 -20.09
CA LEU A 256 -20.73 5.85 -20.10
C LEU A 256 -20.54 4.89 -18.93
N LEU A 257 -19.30 4.43 -18.67
CA LEU A 257 -18.96 3.60 -17.52
C LEU A 257 -19.22 4.32 -16.19
N ALA A 258 -18.92 5.61 -16.09
CA ALA A 258 -19.18 6.40 -14.89
C ALA A 258 -20.68 6.61 -14.67
N ALA A 259 -21.44 6.90 -15.74
CA ALA A 259 -22.89 6.96 -15.67
C ALA A 259 -23.49 5.59 -15.28
N GLU A 260 -23.00 4.50 -15.87
CA GLU A 260 -23.37 3.15 -15.45
C GLU A 260 -23.02 2.90 -13.99
N GLN A 261 -21.81 3.23 -13.51
CA GLN A 261 -21.43 3.03 -12.10
C GLN A 261 -22.24 3.91 -11.12
N LEU A 262 -22.63 5.12 -11.52
CA LEU A 262 -23.50 5.99 -10.73
C LEU A 262 -24.94 5.47 -10.68
N LEU A 263 -25.38 4.77 -11.73
CA LEU A 263 -26.72 4.19 -11.86
C LEU A 263 -26.80 2.73 -11.39
N VAL A 264 -25.67 2.04 -11.28
CA VAL A 264 -25.56 0.73 -10.66
C VAL A 264 -26.03 0.90 -9.23
N ALA A 265 -27.15 0.23 -8.92
CA ALA A 265 -27.63 0.16 -7.55
C ALA A 265 -26.46 -0.22 -6.66
N ARG A 266 -26.20 0.60 -5.63
CA ARG A 266 -25.16 0.30 -4.64
C ARG A 266 -25.29 -1.18 -4.27
N ASP A 267 -24.20 -1.93 -4.43
CA ASP A 267 -24.18 -3.37 -4.19
C ASP A 267 -24.97 -3.70 -2.91
N GLN A 268 -26.12 -4.35 -3.06
CA GLN A 268 -26.96 -4.78 -1.97
C GLN A 268 -26.56 -6.21 -1.64
N ASN A 269 -25.35 -6.36 -1.12
CA ASN A 269 -24.90 -7.64 -0.64
C ASN A 269 -25.64 -7.97 0.67
N PRO A 270 -26.29 -9.14 0.81
CA PRO A 270 -26.86 -9.57 2.09
C PRO A 270 -25.80 -9.73 3.20
N LEU A 271 -24.51 -9.84 2.84
CA LEU A 271 -23.36 -9.80 3.74
C LEU A 271 -22.85 -8.37 3.99
N LYS A 272 -23.47 -7.34 3.39
CA LYS A 272 -23.09 -5.96 3.66
C LYS A 272 -23.42 -5.68 5.12
N PRO A 273 -22.42 -5.40 5.97
CA PRO A 273 -22.67 -5.19 7.38
C PRO A 273 -23.60 -3.98 7.56
N GLY A 274 -24.28 -3.91 8.71
CA GLY A 274 -24.86 -2.65 9.19
C GLY A 274 -23.80 -1.56 9.35
N THR A 275 -24.13 -0.48 10.05
CA THR A 275 -23.19 0.63 10.29
C THR A 275 -21.85 0.11 10.83
N LEU A 276 -20.76 0.41 10.11
CA LEU A 276 -19.42 -0.01 10.51
C LEU A 276 -18.98 0.77 11.75
N VAL A 277 -18.42 0.06 12.73
CA VAL A 277 -17.94 0.62 14.01
C VAL A 277 -16.42 0.78 14.06
N GLY A 278 -15.69 0.35 13.02
CA GLY A 278 -14.22 0.42 12.96
C GLY A 278 -13.48 -0.67 13.73
N GLN A 279 -14.20 -1.55 14.43
CA GLN A 279 -13.62 -2.74 15.05
C GLN A 279 -13.56 -3.88 14.05
N LYS A 280 -12.35 -4.29 13.70
CA LYS A 280 -12.09 -5.50 12.91
C LYS A 280 -12.02 -6.71 13.83
N ARG A 281 -12.29 -7.88 13.27
CA ARG A 281 -12.11 -9.18 13.92
C ARG A 281 -11.13 -9.98 13.08
N ALA A 282 -10.23 -10.68 13.74
CA ALA A 282 -9.37 -11.66 13.11
C ALA A 282 -9.79 -13.05 13.58
N ALA A 283 -9.65 -14.02 12.68
CA ALA A 283 -9.78 -15.43 12.98
C ALA A 283 -8.61 -16.12 12.31
N LEU A 284 -7.94 -17.01 13.03
CA LEU A 284 -6.89 -17.84 12.48
C LEU A 284 -7.55 -19.07 11.85
N ALA A 285 -7.04 -19.46 10.69
CA ALA A 285 -7.42 -20.71 10.05
C ALA A 285 -6.36 -21.77 10.43
N PRO A 286 -6.75 -23.04 10.58
CA PRO A 286 -5.77 -24.11 10.75
C PRO A 286 -4.87 -24.19 9.52
N ASP A 287 -3.67 -24.72 9.72
CA ASP A 287 -2.70 -24.94 8.65
C ASP A 287 -3.34 -25.70 7.49
N VAL A 288 -3.23 -25.13 6.28
CA VAL A 288 -3.73 -25.74 5.07
C VAL A 288 -2.55 -26.32 4.28
N ASP A 289 -2.58 -27.63 4.06
CA ASP A 289 -1.55 -28.30 3.28
C ASP A 289 -1.56 -27.78 1.82
N LEU A 290 -0.47 -27.10 1.47
CA LEU A 290 -0.25 -26.49 0.17
C LEU A 290 -0.18 -27.54 -0.95
N GLN A 291 0.32 -28.75 -0.67
CA GLN A 291 0.32 -29.84 -1.64
C GLN A 291 -1.09 -30.31 -1.95
N ARG A 292 -1.93 -30.45 -0.91
CA ARG A 292 -3.35 -30.74 -1.07
C ARG A 292 -4.06 -29.68 -1.91
N ILE A 293 -3.81 -28.39 -1.67
CA ILE A 293 -4.39 -27.31 -2.48
C ILE A 293 -3.93 -27.43 -3.95
N LYS A 294 -2.64 -27.64 -4.19
CA LYS A 294 -2.11 -27.81 -5.56
C LYS A 294 -2.72 -29.03 -6.27
N GLY A 295 -2.95 -30.13 -5.56
CA GLY A 295 -3.63 -31.31 -6.09
C GLY A 295 -5.07 -31.02 -6.51
N ILE A 296 -5.82 -30.30 -5.68
CA ILE A 296 -7.19 -29.84 -6.01
C ILE A 296 -7.15 -28.91 -7.23
N ALA A 297 -6.22 -27.95 -7.24
CA ALA A 297 -6.09 -26.99 -8.33
C ALA A 297 -5.83 -27.68 -9.68
N ALA A 298 -4.91 -28.65 -9.69
CA ALA A 298 -4.61 -29.48 -10.86
C ALA A 298 -5.82 -30.32 -11.32
N ALA A 299 -6.57 -30.91 -10.38
CA ALA A 299 -7.76 -31.70 -10.70
C ALA A 299 -8.91 -30.85 -11.28
N HIS A 300 -8.94 -29.55 -10.98
CA HIS A 300 -9.98 -28.62 -11.45
C HIS A 300 -9.48 -27.64 -12.52
N GLU A 301 -8.30 -27.85 -13.10
CA GLU A 301 -7.70 -26.96 -14.12
C GLU A 301 -7.64 -25.48 -13.68
N THR A 302 -7.43 -25.24 -12.38
CA THR A 302 -7.31 -23.90 -11.80
C THR A 302 -5.87 -23.61 -11.39
N THR A 303 -5.51 -22.34 -11.38
CA THR A 303 -4.19 -21.88 -10.94
C THR A 303 -4.23 -21.37 -9.52
N VAL A 304 -3.39 -21.95 -8.67
CA VAL A 304 -3.08 -21.43 -7.33
C VAL A 304 -1.65 -20.89 -7.34
N SER A 305 -1.52 -19.59 -7.15
CA SER A 305 -0.23 -18.93 -6.92
C SER A 305 -0.06 -18.77 -5.41
N ALA A 306 0.97 -19.39 -4.86
CA ALA A 306 1.44 -19.17 -3.50
C ALA A 306 2.62 -18.20 -3.52
#